data_AF-A0A348N2G1-F1
#
_entry.id   AF-A0A348N2G1-F1
#
_cell.length_a   1.000
_cell.length_b   1.000
_cell.length_c   1.000
_cell.angle_alpha   90.00
_cell.angle_beta   90.00
_cell.angle_gamma   90.00
#
_symmetry.space_group_name_H-M   'P 1'
#
loop_
_entity.id
_entity.type
_entity.pdbx_description
1 polymer ?
#
loop_
_entity_poly.entity_id
_entity_poly.type
_entity_poly.pdbx_seq_one_letter_code
_entity_poly.pdbx_strand_id
1 'polypeptide(L)'
;AYDGFAAIITAILFIPQGIAYALLAGLPPQVGLYASILPPLTYALFGTSRTLSVGPVSIAAIMIASALAAPNLMQYGSPIQHALILAVEGGLILILMAIFRLGSLVRFISQPVLSGFTSGAALLIIVSQLPQLVGYPSQPAIEGAAFSSYIPLMIGLGSVILLLAMGKPLKQLLKAWRWPTKAIIACQKTAPLLVVVISTSCVLHYDFGSDGSVAIVGPIPDGLPTIQTSFLFYSLDHWLALLPSAAFIAIIAYVESIAIALVTANMRDEK
;
A
#
# COMPACT_ATOMS: atom_id res chain seq x y z
N ALA A 1 -5.98 -13.37 23.13
CA ALA A 1 -7.18 -12.61 23.58
C ALA A 1 -7.27 -11.21 22.96
N TYR A 2 -6.14 -10.56 22.65
CA TYR A 2 -6.12 -9.29 21.89
C TYR A 2 -6.06 -9.50 20.37
N ASP A 3 -5.85 -10.73 19.92
CA ASP A 3 -5.57 -11.06 18.51
C ASP A 3 -6.80 -10.84 17.61
N GLY A 4 -8.00 -11.24 18.05
CA GLY A 4 -9.23 -10.98 17.31
C GLY A 4 -9.53 -9.48 17.15
N PHE A 5 -9.29 -8.69 18.20
CA PHE A 5 -9.44 -7.24 18.14
C PHE A 5 -8.40 -6.59 17.21
N ALA A 6 -7.14 -7.02 17.28
CA ALA A 6 -6.09 -6.57 16.37
C ALA A 6 -6.39 -6.97 14.92
N ALA A 7 -6.87 -8.19 14.68
CA ALA A 7 -7.22 -8.68 13.35
C ALA A 7 -8.35 -7.86 12.71
N ILE A 8 -9.40 -7.53 13.47
CA ILE A 8 -10.50 -6.67 13.00
C ILE A 8 -9.96 -5.29 12.59
N ILE A 9 -9.13 -4.68 13.44
CA ILE A 9 -8.52 -3.38 13.15
C ILE A 9 -7.66 -3.44 11.88
N THR A 10 -6.80 -4.45 11.76
CA THR A 10 -5.91 -4.62 10.61
C THR A 10 -6.72 -4.84 9.32
N ALA A 11 -7.74 -5.69 9.36
CA ALA A 11 -8.62 -5.96 8.21
C ALA A 11 -9.33 -4.69 7.73
N ILE A 12 -9.84 -3.87 8.67
CA ILE A 12 -10.46 -2.59 8.35
C ILE A 12 -9.47 -1.62 7.69
N LEU A 13 -8.23 -1.56 8.19
CA LEU A 13 -7.19 -0.67 7.66
C LEU A 13 -6.73 -1.06 6.25
N PHE A 14 -6.75 -2.35 5.93
CA PHE A 14 -6.37 -2.86 4.63
C PHE A 14 -7.29 -2.41 3.49
N ILE A 15 -8.56 -2.10 3.76
CA ILE A 15 -9.51 -1.64 2.73
C ILE A 15 -9.05 -0.33 2.10
N PRO A 16 -8.94 0.81 2.83
CA PRO A 16 -8.52 2.06 2.23
C PRO A 16 -7.06 2.03 1.78
N GLN A 17 -6.19 1.32 2.51
CA GLN A 17 -4.76 1.21 2.17
C GLN A 17 -4.55 0.45 0.85
N GLY A 18 -5.23 -0.68 0.66
CA GLY A 18 -5.15 -1.48 -0.56
C GLY A 18 -5.59 -0.68 -1.78
N ILE A 19 -6.74 0.00 -1.69
CA ILE A 19 -7.26 0.86 -2.76
C ILE A 19 -6.24 1.96 -3.10
N ALA A 20 -5.73 2.67 -2.09
CA ALA A 20 -4.75 3.74 -2.31
C ALA A 20 -3.48 3.23 -3.01
N TYR A 21 -2.95 2.07 -2.59
CA TYR A 21 -1.73 1.51 -3.18
C TYR A 21 -1.95 0.94 -4.58
N ALA A 22 -3.13 0.40 -4.90
CA ALA A 22 -3.47 0.05 -6.28
C ALA A 22 -3.48 1.29 -7.18
N LEU A 23 -4.10 2.38 -6.72
CA LEU A 23 -4.14 3.64 -7.46
C LEU A 23 -2.74 4.26 -7.62
N LEU A 24 -1.89 4.18 -6.59
CA LEU A 24 -0.48 4.58 -6.71
C LEU A 24 0.28 3.75 -7.75
N ALA A 25 -0.04 2.45 -7.86
CA ALA A 25 0.53 1.55 -8.86
C ALA A 25 -0.04 1.78 -10.28
N GLY A 26 -1.05 2.63 -10.45
CA GLY A 26 -1.77 2.79 -11.72
C GLY A 26 -2.66 1.59 -12.08
N LEU A 27 -3.09 0.83 -11.07
CA LEU A 27 -3.94 -0.33 -11.23
C LEU A 27 -5.37 -0.05 -10.74
N PRO A 28 -6.38 -0.77 -11.25
CA PRO A 28 -7.74 -0.63 -10.76
C PRO A 28 -7.85 -0.90 -9.24
N PRO A 29 -8.73 -0.17 -8.52
CA PRO A 29 -8.88 -0.26 -7.06
C PRO A 29 -9.04 -1.69 -6.52
N GLN A 30 -9.81 -2.54 -7.23
CA GLN A 30 -10.08 -3.91 -6.82
C GLN A 30 -8.82 -4.77 -6.72
N VAL A 31 -7.78 -4.48 -7.51
CA VAL A 31 -6.50 -5.22 -7.45
C VAL A 31 -5.86 -5.05 -6.08
N GLY A 32 -5.97 -3.87 -5.47
CA GLY A 32 -5.47 -3.58 -4.13
C GLY A 32 -6.23 -4.31 -3.03
N LEU A 33 -7.54 -4.48 -3.21
CA LEU A 33 -8.36 -5.29 -2.30
C LEU A 33 -7.95 -6.76 -2.37
N TYR A 34 -7.73 -7.30 -3.57
CA TYR A 34 -7.24 -8.68 -3.74
C TYR A 34 -5.84 -8.88 -3.13
N ALA A 35 -4.94 -7.92 -3.34
CA ALA A 35 -3.61 -7.89 -2.72
C ALA A 35 -3.64 -7.75 -1.19
N SER A 36 -4.76 -7.33 -0.62
CA SER A 36 -4.97 -7.20 0.83
C SER A 36 -5.64 -8.43 1.47
N ILE A 37 -6.08 -9.40 0.67
CA ILE A 37 -6.75 -10.62 1.16
C ILE A 37 -5.87 -11.85 0.96
N LEU A 38 -5.36 -12.07 -0.26
CA LEU A 38 -4.66 -13.30 -0.59
C LEU A 38 -3.30 -13.43 0.13
N PRO A 39 -2.41 -12.41 0.15
CA PRO A 39 -1.10 -12.53 0.80
C PRO A 39 -1.15 -12.74 2.32
N PRO A 40 -2.02 -12.07 3.11
CA PRO A 40 -2.16 -12.39 4.53
C PRO A 40 -2.67 -13.81 4.77
N LEU A 41 -3.58 -14.32 3.92
CA LEU A 41 -4.10 -15.67 4.03
C LEU A 41 -3.02 -16.72 3.74
N THR A 42 -2.21 -16.50 2.70
CA THR A 42 -1.06 -17.37 2.43
C THR A 42 -0.01 -17.27 3.53
N TYR A 43 0.26 -16.07 4.05
CA TYR A 43 1.17 -15.87 5.18
C TYR A 43 0.67 -16.55 6.46
N ALA A 44 -0.64 -16.59 6.73
CA ALA A 44 -1.18 -17.29 7.89
C ALA A 44 -0.90 -18.81 7.85
N LEU A 45 -0.73 -19.39 6.66
CA LEU A 45 -0.45 -20.82 6.46
C LEU A 45 1.05 -21.15 6.50
N PHE A 46 1.89 -20.29 5.91
CA PHE A 46 3.33 -20.57 5.71
C PHE A 46 4.26 -19.68 6.54
N GLY A 47 3.74 -18.61 7.12
CA GLY A 47 4.50 -17.62 7.87
C GLY A 47 5.00 -18.15 9.21
N THR A 48 6.22 -17.74 9.57
CA THR A 48 6.87 -18.17 10.82
C THR A 48 6.76 -17.12 11.93
N SER A 49 6.57 -15.84 11.60
CA SER A 49 6.39 -14.77 12.59
C SER A 49 4.91 -14.58 12.94
N ARG A 50 4.63 -14.53 14.25
CA ARG A 50 3.28 -14.29 14.78
C ARG A 50 2.89 -12.81 14.78
N THR A 51 3.81 -11.91 14.46
CA THR A 51 3.62 -10.46 14.57
C THR A 51 3.72 -9.73 13.25
N LEU A 52 4.32 -10.34 12.23
CA LEU A 52 4.41 -9.77 10.91
C LEU A 52 3.05 -9.88 10.21
N SER A 53 2.56 -8.76 9.69
CA SER A 53 1.40 -8.73 8.82
C SER A 53 1.86 -8.42 7.41
N VAL A 54 1.57 -9.31 6.47
CA VAL A 54 1.87 -9.11 5.05
C VAL A 54 0.69 -8.39 4.40
N GLY A 55 0.97 -7.44 3.53
CA GLY A 55 -0.03 -6.67 2.80
C GLY A 55 0.62 -5.80 1.74
N PRO A 56 -0.17 -5.03 0.98
CA PRO A 56 0.37 -4.11 -0.01
C PRO A 56 1.12 -2.96 0.69
N VAL A 57 2.16 -2.45 0.03
CA VAL A 57 3.03 -1.40 0.58
C VAL A 57 3.29 -0.30 -0.45
N SER A 58 3.39 0.95 0.03
CA SER A 58 3.54 2.14 -0.80
C SER A 58 4.78 2.10 -1.69
N ILE A 59 5.92 1.61 -1.19
CA ILE A 59 7.18 1.59 -1.94
C ILE A 59 7.03 0.66 -3.15
N ALA A 60 6.55 -0.57 -2.92
CA ALA A 60 6.28 -1.52 -3.98
C ALA A 60 5.29 -0.98 -5.00
N ALA A 61 4.22 -0.28 -4.57
CA ALA A 61 3.25 0.33 -5.47
C ALA A 61 3.90 1.35 -6.43
N ILE A 62 4.78 2.22 -5.92
CA ILE A 62 5.49 3.23 -6.73
C ILE A 62 6.46 2.56 -7.71
N MET A 63 7.17 1.51 -7.27
CA MET A 63 8.06 0.75 -8.14
C MET A 63 7.30 0.02 -9.25
N ILE A 64 6.13 -0.56 -8.93
CA ILE A 64 5.24 -1.16 -9.91
C ILE A 64 4.76 -0.08 -10.89
N ALA A 65 4.33 1.09 -10.42
CA ALA A 65 3.93 2.20 -11.29
C ALA A 65 5.03 2.57 -12.29
N SER A 66 6.28 2.69 -11.79
CA SER A 66 7.44 2.99 -12.63
C SER A 66 7.74 1.89 -13.63
N ALA A 67 7.57 0.61 -13.25
CA ALA A 67 7.76 -0.51 -14.15
C ALA A 67 6.69 -0.51 -15.25
N LEU A 68 5.42 -0.31 -14.89
CA LEU A 68 4.28 -0.28 -15.81
C LEU A 68 4.33 0.90 -16.79
N ALA A 69 4.96 2.01 -16.41
CA ALA A 69 5.12 3.19 -17.26
C ALA A 69 6.27 3.07 -18.28
N ALA A 70 7.02 1.95 -18.29
CA ALA A 70 8.16 1.79 -19.17
C ALA A 70 7.72 1.73 -20.66
N PRO A 71 8.28 2.57 -21.56
CA PRO A 71 7.80 2.68 -22.95
C PRO A 71 7.85 1.38 -23.75
N ASN A 72 8.84 0.53 -23.47
CA ASN A 72 9.01 -0.78 -24.08
C ASN A 72 7.87 -1.77 -23.76
N LEU A 73 7.04 -1.46 -22.76
CA LEU A 73 5.86 -2.24 -22.39
C LEU A 73 4.57 -1.76 -23.04
N MET A 74 4.54 -0.58 -23.65
CA MET A 74 3.30 -0.06 -24.28
C MET A 74 2.79 -0.94 -25.42
N GLN A 75 3.67 -1.71 -26.05
CA GLN A 75 3.34 -2.70 -27.08
C GLN A 75 2.78 -4.01 -26.50
N TYR A 76 2.99 -4.25 -25.21
CA TYR A 76 2.60 -5.47 -24.53
C TYR A 76 1.33 -5.22 -23.72
N GLY A 77 0.33 -6.09 -23.89
CA GLY A 77 -0.81 -6.29 -22.98
C GLY A 77 -1.48 -5.07 -22.33
N SER A 78 -2.06 -5.32 -21.16
CA SER A 78 -2.68 -4.31 -20.30
C SER A 78 -1.91 -4.18 -18.97
N PRO A 79 -2.02 -3.05 -18.26
CA PRO A 79 -1.31 -2.84 -16.98
C PRO A 79 -1.56 -3.94 -15.94
N ILE A 80 -2.77 -4.51 -15.92
CA ILE A 80 -3.11 -5.63 -15.02
C ILE A 80 -2.27 -6.87 -15.36
N GLN A 81 -2.09 -7.19 -16.64
CA GLN A 81 -1.32 -8.37 -17.05
C GLN A 81 0.17 -8.21 -16.73
N HIS A 82 0.72 -7.00 -16.91
CA HIS A 82 2.08 -6.68 -16.49
C HIS A 82 2.26 -6.85 -14.98
N ALA A 83 1.30 -6.36 -14.18
CA ALA A 83 1.33 -6.54 -12.74
C ALA A 83 1.24 -8.01 -12.30
N LEU A 84 0.47 -8.84 -13.02
CA LEU A 84 0.43 -10.29 -12.79
C LEU A 84 1.77 -10.96 -13.10
N ILE A 85 2.42 -10.62 -14.22
CA ILE A 85 3.75 -11.12 -14.57
C ILE A 85 4.77 -10.70 -13.50
N LEU A 86 4.81 -9.41 -13.13
CA LEU A 86 5.67 -8.90 -12.07
C LEU A 86 5.47 -9.64 -10.73
N ALA A 87 4.22 -9.93 -10.36
CA ALA A 87 3.91 -10.67 -9.15
C ALA A 87 4.44 -12.12 -9.20
N VAL A 88 4.32 -12.79 -10.35
CA VAL A 88 4.85 -14.14 -10.55
C VAL A 88 6.38 -14.14 -10.54
N GLU A 89 7.02 -13.26 -11.31
CA GLU A 89 8.47 -13.13 -11.36
C GLU A 89 9.06 -12.77 -10.00
N GLY A 90 8.47 -11.78 -9.32
CA GLY A 90 8.88 -11.38 -7.98
C GLY A 90 8.75 -12.53 -6.98
N GLY A 91 7.64 -13.28 -7.02
CA GLY A 91 7.44 -14.48 -6.20
C GLY A 91 8.48 -15.57 -6.50
N LEU A 92 8.75 -15.85 -7.76
CA LEU A 92 9.78 -16.83 -8.17
C LEU A 92 11.17 -16.40 -7.71
N ILE A 93 11.52 -15.12 -7.84
CA ILE A 93 12.81 -14.58 -7.37
C ILE A 93 12.93 -14.73 -5.86
N LEU A 94 11.88 -14.40 -5.09
CA LEU A 94 11.87 -14.60 -3.64
C LEU A 94 12.01 -16.09 -3.26
N ILE A 95 11.37 -16.99 -3.99
CA ILE A 95 11.52 -18.44 -3.81
C ILE A 95 12.97 -18.87 -4.11
N LEU A 96 13.56 -18.39 -5.21
CA LEU A 96 14.96 -18.67 -5.53
C LEU A 96 15.90 -18.15 -4.44
N MET A 97 15.67 -16.93 -3.94
CA MET A 97 16.44 -16.37 -2.82
C MET A 97 16.32 -17.25 -1.57
N ALA A 98 15.14 -17.80 -1.29
CA ALA A 98 14.92 -18.73 -0.18
C ALA A 98 15.66 -20.07 -0.39
N ILE A 99 15.60 -20.65 -1.59
CA ILE A 99 16.32 -21.89 -1.95
C ILE A 99 17.83 -21.71 -1.77
N PHE A 100 18.39 -20.59 -2.23
CA PHE A 100 19.81 -20.27 -2.07
C PHE A 100 20.16 -19.76 -0.65
N ARG A 101 19.20 -19.74 0.28
CA ARG A 101 19.39 -19.30 1.67
C ARG A 101 20.00 -17.91 1.78
N LEU A 102 19.60 -17.00 0.87
CA LEU A 102 20.00 -15.59 0.91
C LEU A 102 19.42 -14.85 2.14
N GLY A 103 18.53 -15.52 2.89
CA GLY A 103 18.22 -15.29 4.31
C GLY A 103 19.43 -14.91 5.16
N SER A 104 20.53 -15.62 4.97
CA SER A 104 21.76 -15.41 5.75
C SER A 104 22.38 -14.03 5.56
N LEU A 105 22.20 -13.41 4.38
CA LEU A 105 22.79 -12.11 4.06
C LEU A 105 22.25 -10.97 4.91
N VAL A 106 21.08 -11.15 5.52
CA VAL A 106 20.49 -10.21 6.48
C VAL A 106 21.43 -9.87 7.62
N ARG A 107 22.24 -10.84 8.06
CA ARG A 107 23.19 -10.64 9.17
C ARG A 107 24.28 -9.60 8.84
N PHE A 108 24.49 -9.29 7.57
CA PHE A 108 25.45 -8.28 7.12
C PHE A 108 24.81 -6.89 6.93
N ILE A 109 23.50 -6.75 7.13
CA ILE A 109 22.84 -5.44 7.07
C ILE A 109 23.11 -4.71 8.39
N SER A 110 23.89 -3.64 8.32
CA SER A 110 24.23 -2.84 9.49
C SER A 110 23.05 -1.96 9.94
N GLN A 111 22.99 -1.63 11.23
CA GLN A 111 21.99 -0.71 11.79
C GLN A 111 21.94 0.65 11.05
N PRO A 112 23.06 1.28 10.65
CA PRO A 112 23.04 2.50 9.84
C PRO A 112 22.32 2.33 8.50
N VAL A 113 22.45 1.19 7.83
CA VAL A 113 21.77 0.92 6.55
C VAL A 113 20.26 0.81 6.75
N LEU A 114 19.81 0.13 7.81
CA LEU A 114 18.39 0.06 8.17
C LEU A 114 17.82 1.44 8.49
N SER A 115 18.56 2.26 9.23
CA SER A 115 18.18 3.64 9.55
C SER A 115 18.10 4.54 8.30
N GLY A 116 19.06 4.41 7.39
CA GLY A 116 19.05 5.11 6.10
C GLY A 116 17.89 4.69 5.22
N PHE A 117 17.63 3.38 5.10
CA PHE A 117 16.50 2.84 4.34
C PHE A 117 15.16 3.32 4.90
N THR A 118 14.95 3.23 6.21
CA THR A 118 13.69 3.67 6.85
C THR A 118 13.47 5.17 6.71
N SER A 119 14.52 5.99 6.84
CA SER A 119 14.44 7.44 6.62
C SER A 119 14.14 7.79 5.16
N GLY A 120 14.80 7.11 4.21
CA GLY A 120 14.58 7.29 2.78
C GLY A 120 13.18 6.85 2.35
N ALA A 121 12.71 5.70 2.85
CA ALA A 121 11.35 5.21 2.66
C ALA A 121 10.31 6.21 3.18
N ALA A 122 10.51 6.77 4.37
CA ALA A 122 9.61 7.77 4.93
C ALA A 122 9.54 9.04 4.07
N LEU A 123 10.69 9.55 3.60
CA LEU A 123 10.73 10.71 2.72
C LEU A 123 10.04 10.42 1.39
N LEU A 124 10.32 9.26 0.78
CA LEU A 124 9.72 8.82 -0.47
C LEU A 124 8.19 8.71 -0.33
N ILE A 125 7.69 8.13 0.77
CA ILE A 125 6.26 8.05 1.05
C ILE A 125 5.67 9.47 1.14
N ILE A 126 6.24 10.37 1.95
CA ILE A 126 5.73 11.74 2.10
C ILE A 126 5.67 12.45 0.73
N VAL A 127 6.76 12.42 -0.03
CA VAL A 127 6.84 13.08 -1.35
C VAL A 127 5.84 12.45 -2.32
N SER A 128 5.68 11.13 -2.30
CA SER A 128 4.77 10.42 -3.21
C SER A 128 3.29 10.74 -2.98
N GLN A 129 2.92 11.22 -1.79
CA GLN A 129 1.54 11.60 -1.46
C GLN A 129 1.21 13.07 -1.79
N LEU A 130 2.23 13.91 -2.05
CA LEU A 130 2.01 15.34 -2.34
C LEU A 130 1.14 15.58 -3.57
N PRO A 131 1.30 14.86 -4.71
CA PRO A 131 0.44 15.06 -5.86
C PRO A 131 -1.04 14.84 -5.53
N GLN A 132 -1.38 13.75 -4.84
CA GLN A 132 -2.76 13.43 -4.46
C GLN A 132 -3.31 14.42 -3.44
N LEU A 133 -2.47 14.93 -2.53
CA LEU A 133 -2.85 15.95 -1.56
C LEU A 133 -3.25 17.27 -2.22
N VAL A 134 -2.55 17.66 -3.29
CA VAL A 134 -2.84 18.89 -4.05
C VAL A 134 -3.97 18.68 -5.07
N GLY A 135 -4.36 17.44 -5.35
CA GLY A 135 -5.38 17.08 -6.35
C GLY A 135 -4.81 16.84 -7.75
N TYR A 136 -3.51 16.61 -7.86
CA TYR A 136 -2.84 16.29 -9.13
C TYR A 136 -2.75 14.77 -9.34
N PRO A 137 -3.29 14.23 -10.44
CA PRO A 137 -3.09 12.83 -10.78
C PRO A 137 -1.65 12.58 -11.19
N SER A 138 -1.00 11.59 -10.57
CA SER A 138 0.38 11.20 -10.88
C SER A 138 0.52 10.40 -12.19
N GLN A 139 -0.56 10.25 -12.98
CA GLN A 139 -0.60 9.49 -14.23
C GLN A 139 -1.47 10.19 -15.29
N PRO A 140 -1.19 10.00 -16.60
CA PRO A 140 -1.76 10.79 -17.69
C PRO A 140 -3.24 10.50 -18.01
N ALA A 141 -3.95 9.73 -17.20
CA ALA A 141 -5.32 9.30 -17.48
C ALA A 141 -6.42 10.22 -16.92
N ILE A 142 -6.08 11.34 -16.27
CA ILE A 142 -7.06 12.37 -15.90
C ILE A 142 -6.73 13.63 -16.67
N GLU A 143 -7.01 13.59 -17.97
CA GLU A 143 -7.10 14.79 -18.80
C GLU A 143 -8.21 15.69 -18.23
N GLY A 144 -7.83 16.76 -17.52
CA GLY A 144 -8.78 17.78 -17.08
C GLY A 144 -8.64 18.30 -15.65
N ALA A 145 -7.72 17.79 -14.82
CA ALA A 145 -7.46 18.35 -13.49
C ALA A 145 -6.67 19.68 -13.62
N ALA A 146 -7.37 20.71 -14.08
CA ALA A 146 -6.89 22.07 -14.12
C ALA A 146 -6.58 22.54 -12.69
N PHE A 147 -5.58 23.40 -12.56
CA PHE A 147 -5.22 24.16 -11.36
C PHE A 147 -6.35 25.11 -10.85
N SER A 148 -7.61 24.89 -11.23
CA SER A 148 -8.72 25.82 -11.01
C SER A 148 -9.43 25.62 -9.68
N SER A 149 -9.27 24.49 -8.99
CA SER A 149 -9.98 24.19 -7.74
C SER A 149 -9.05 23.96 -6.55
N TYR A 150 -9.24 24.74 -5.49
CA TYR A 150 -8.57 24.59 -4.20
C TYR A 150 -9.22 23.51 -3.31
N ILE A 151 -10.33 22.92 -3.77
CA ILE A 151 -11.14 21.95 -3.01
C ILE A 151 -10.36 20.67 -2.70
N PRO A 152 -9.63 20.02 -3.64
CA PRO A 152 -8.82 18.84 -3.32
C PRO A 152 -7.79 19.11 -2.23
N LEU A 153 -7.13 20.27 -2.29
CA LEU A 153 -6.15 20.70 -1.29
C LEU A 153 -6.79 20.92 0.08
N MET A 154 -7.99 21.50 0.15
CA MET A 154 -8.74 21.65 1.41
C MET A 154 -9.13 20.29 2.01
N ILE A 155 -9.63 19.36 1.19
CA ILE A 155 -9.99 18.01 1.63
C ILE A 155 -8.73 17.25 2.07
N GLY A 156 -7.65 17.35 1.32
CA GLY A 156 -6.37 16.73 1.63
C GLY A 156 -5.77 17.24 2.94
N LEU A 157 -5.63 18.56 3.09
CA LEU A 157 -5.14 19.16 4.33
C LEU A 157 -6.08 18.89 5.52
N GLY A 158 -7.39 18.96 5.31
CA GLY A 158 -8.39 18.60 6.32
C GLY A 158 -8.23 17.15 6.78
N SER A 159 -7.97 16.22 5.85
CA SER A 159 -7.71 14.82 6.13
C SER A 159 -6.43 14.63 6.95
N VAL A 160 -5.34 15.33 6.59
CA VAL A 160 -4.08 15.30 7.35
C VAL A 160 -4.27 15.85 8.76
N ILE A 161 -4.96 16.98 8.91
CA ILE A 161 -5.26 17.58 10.22
C ILE A 161 -6.08 16.60 11.07
N LEU A 162 -7.11 15.97 10.50
CA LEU A 162 -7.94 14.99 11.19
C LEU A 162 -7.13 13.76 11.62
N LEU A 163 -6.24 13.24 10.77
CA LEU A 163 -5.34 12.13 11.12
C LEU A 163 -4.40 12.50 12.27
N LEU A 164 -3.80 13.69 12.22
CA LEU A 164 -2.92 14.19 13.29
C LEU A 164 -3.70 14.42 14.60
N ALA A 165 -4.93 14.92 14.51
CA ALA A 165 -5.84 15.12 15.64
C ALA A 165 -6.23 13.79 16.30
N MET A 166 -6.46 12.75 15.49
CA MET A 166 -6.75 11.39 15.97
C MET A 166 -5.53 10.69 16.60
N GLY A 167 -4.32 11.24 16.42
CA GLY A 167 -3.08 10.72 17.00
C GLY A 167 -2.91 11.05 18.49
N LYS A 168 -1.80 11.73 18.82
CA LYS A 168 -1.47 12.10 20.21
C LYS A 168 -2.55 12.93 20.94
N PRO A 169 -3.19 13.95 20.33
CA PRO A 169 -4.10 14.81 21.08
C PRO A 169 -5.40 14.09 21.47
N LEU A 170 -6.01 13.28 20.59
CA LEU A 170 -7.15 12.45 20.97
C LEU A 170 -6.82 11.49 22.12
N LYS A 171 -5.62 10.89 22.11
CA LYS A 171 -5.17 10.01 23.20
C LYS A 171 -5.17 10.74 24.55
N GLN A 172 -4.67 11.97 24.57
CA GLN A 172 -4.58 12.77 25.79
C GLN A 172 -5.98 13.15 26.28
N LEU A 173 -6.88 13.56 25.37
CA LEU A 173 -8.26 13.91 25.68
C LEU A 173 -9.04 12.70 26.25
N LEU A 174 -8.99 11.56 25.58
CA LEU A 174 -9.71 10.36 26.02
C LEU A 174 -9.16 9.80 27.35
N LYS A 175 -7.85 9.94 27.59
CA LYS A 175 -7.27 9.63 28.91
C LYS A 175 -7.77 10.58 30.00
N ALA A 176 -7.87 11.88 29.71
CA ALA A 176 -8.43 12.85 30.65
C ALA A 176 -9.90 12.54 30.99
N TRP A 177 -10.66 12.04 30.02
CA TRP A 177 -12.04 11.56 30.21
C TRP A 177 -12.16 10.13 30.75
N ARG A 178 -11.05 9.52 31.20
CA ARG A 178 -11.00 8.19 31.83
C ARG A 178 -11.55 7.04 30.96
N TRP A 179 -11.42 7.14 29.64
CA TRP A 179 -11.80 6.06 28.74
C TRP A 179 -10.90 4.82 28.93
N PRO A 180 -11.44 3.60 28.74
CA PRO A 180 -10.64 2.38 28.84
C PRO A 180 -9.61 2.33 27.71
N THR A 181 -8.40 1.86 28.00
CA THR A 181 -7.26 1.81 27.06
C THR A 181 -7.60 1.12 25.74
N LYS A 182 -8.45 0.09 25.77
CA LYS A 182 -8.92 -0.62 24.56
C LYS A 182 -9.71 0.29 23.61
N ALA A 183 -10.61 1.11 24.13
CA ALA A 183 -11.40 2.04 23.33
C ALA A 183 -10.53 3.14 22.74
N ILE A 184 -9.55 3.64 23.51
CA ILE A 184 -8.58 4.62 23.01
C ILE A 184 -7.82 4.06 21.81
N ILE A 185 -7.29 2.83 21.92
CA ILE A 185 -6.58 2.18 20.82
C ILE A 185 -7.50 1.97 19.61
N ALA A 186 -8.75 1.53 19.82
CA ALA A 186 -9.73 1.34 18.76
C ALA A 186 -9.95 2.64 17.96
N CYS A 187 -10.23 3.75 18.66
CA CYS A 187 -10.48 5.04 18.03
C CYS A 187 -9.26 5.53 17.24
N GLN A 188 -8.06 5.44 17.81
CA GLN A 188 -6.84 5.88 17.13
C GLN A 188 -6.53 5.06 15.88
N LYS A 189 -6.72 3.73 15.97
CA LYS A 189 -6.39 2.82 14.86
C LYS A 189 -7.44 2.79 13.77
N THR A 190 -8.66 3.24 14.04
CA THR A 190 -9.74 3.36 13.04
C THR A 190 -9.74 4.73 12.35
N ALA A 191 -8.82 5.65 12.73
CA ALA A 191 -8.77 7.00 12.19
C ALA A 191 -8.70 7.08 10.65
N PRO A 192 -7.90 6.27 9.93
CA PRO A 192 -7.89 6.30 8.47
C PRO A 192 -9.24 5.96 7.84
N LEU A 193 -9.98 5.01 8.41
CA LEU A 193 -11.33 4.68 7.95
C LEU A 193 -12.29 5.86 8.17
N LEU A 194 -12.25 6.48 9.35
CA LEU A 194 -13.09 7.64 9.65
C LEU A 194 -12.84 8.79 8.68
N VAL A 195 -11.57 9.05 8.36
CA VAL A 195 -11.17 10.07 7.38
C VAL A 195 -11.77 9.75 6.01
N VAL A 196 -11.69 8.50 5.55
CA VAL A 196 -12.28 8.08 4.27
C VAL A 196 -13.80 8.21 4.27
N VAL A 197 -14.48 7.83 5.37
CA VAL A 197 -15.94 7.97 5.48
C VAL A 197 -16.36 9.44 5.46
N ILE A 198 -15.68 10.29 6.23
CA ILE A 198 -15.97 11.72 6.30
C ILE A 198 -15.69 12.40 4.97
N SER A 199 -14.52 12.16 4.36
CA SER A 199 -14.15 12.77 3.08
C SER A 199 -15.10 12.35 1.96
N THR A 200 -15.45 11.06 1.90
CA THR A 200 -16.43 10.54 0.92
C THR A 200 -17.81 11.17 1.15
N SER A 201 -18.27 11.27 2.40
CA SER A 201 -19.56 11.90 2.73
C SER A 201 -19.59 13.37 2.33
N CYS A 202 -18.51 14.12 2.56
CA CYS A 202 -18.40 15.51 2.14
C CYS A 202 -18.45 15.62 0.61
N VAL A 203 -17.69 14.80 -0.12
CA VAL A 203 -17.67 14.81 -1.59
C VAL A 203 -19.06 14.50 -2.17
N LEU A 204 -19.79 13.56 -1.59
CA LEU A 204 -21.16 13.22 -2.02
C LEU A 204 -22.18 14.31 -1.66
N HIS A 205 -22.08 14.92 -0.48
CA HIS A 205 -23.05 15.92 -0.03
C HIS A 205 -22.96 17.23 -0.84
N TYR A 206 -21.74 17.64 -1.20
CA TYR A 206 -21.50 18.86 -1.99
C TYR A 206 -21.36 18.59 -3.49
N ASP A 207 -21.54 17.33 -3.92
CA ASP A 207 -21.44 16.86 -5.31
C ASP A 207 -20.13 17.24 -6.05
N PHE A 208 -19.03 17.36 -5.30
CA PHE A 208 -17.73 17.74 -5.87
C PHE A 208 -17.17 16.74 -6.89
N GLY A 209 -17.72 15.53 -6.94
CA GLY A 209 -17.37 14.51 -7.92
C GLY A 209 -18.00 14.76 -9.30
N SER A 210 -19.25 15.20 -9.37
CA SER A 210 -19.92 15.49 -10.65
C SER A 210 -19.42 16.79 -11.28
N ASP A 211 -19.09 17.77 -10.44
CA ASP A 211 -18.52 19.07 -10.81
C ASP A 211 -17.07 18.97 -11.32
N GLY A 212 -16.44 17.78 -11.29
CA GLY A 212 -15.05 17.57 -11.66
C GLY A 212 -14.03 18.24 -10.72
N SER A 213 -14.49 18.80 -9.61
CA SER A 213 -13.65 19.48 -8.62
C SER A 213 -12.74 18.53 -7.86
N VAL A 214 -13.15 17.28 -7.69
CA VAL A 214 -12.39 16.24 -6.98
C VAL A 214 -12.43 14.94 -7.79
N ALA A 215 -11.26 14.37 -8.07
CA ALA A 215 -11.17 13.04 -8.69
C ALA A 215 -11.68 11.97 -7.72
N ILE A 216 -12.68 11.20 -8.14
CA ILE A 216 -13.27 10.11 -7.37
C ILE A 216 -12.79 8.75 -7.87
N VAL A 217 -12.74 7.78 -6.96
CA VAL A 217 -12.31 6.39 -7.25
C VAL A 217 -13.25 5.71 -8.27
N GLY A 218 -14.51 6.12 -8.31
CA GLY A 218 -15.53 5.53 -9.18
C GLY A 218 -16.08 4.20 -8.64
N PRO A 219 -16.93 3.52 -9.44
CA PRO A 219 -17.50 2.24 -9.04
C PRO A 219 -16.41 1.16 -9.00
N ILE A 220 -16.41 0.37 -7.92
CA ILE A 220 -15.54 -0.79 -7.76
C ILE A 220 -16.35 -2.03 -8.15
N PRO A 221 -15.88 -2.85 -9.12
CA PRO A 221 -16.58 -4.07 -9.51
C PRO A 221 -16.73 -5.04 -8.34
N ASP A 222 -17.94 -5.55 -8.15
CA ASP A 222 -18.22 -6.57 -7.14
C ASP A 222 -17.73 -7.96 -7.59
N GLY A 223 -17.31 -8.77 -6.62
CA GLY A 223 -17.01 -10.18 -6.83
C GLY A 223 -15.55 -10.55 -6.60
N LEU A 224 -15.26 -11.84 -6.80
CA LEU A 224 -13.92 -12.39 -6.74
C LEU A 224 -13.20 -12.20 -8.09
N PRO A 225 -11.86 -12.13 -8.10
CA PRO A 225 -11.12 -12.03 -9.35
C PRO A 225 -11.37 -13.28 -10.19
N THR A 226 -11.73 -13.11 -11.46
CA THR A 226 -11.69 -14.20 -12.43
C THR A 226 -10.24 -14.63 -12.62
N ILE A 227 -9.94 -15.92 -12.49
CA ILE A 227 -8.59 -16.44 -12.72
C ILE A 227 -8.25 -16.23 -14.20
N GLN A 228 -7.40 -15.25 -14.46
CA GLN A 228 -6.88 -14.98 -15.80
C GLN A 228 -5.59 -15.76 -16.01
N THR A 229 -5.56 -16.66 -16.97
CA THR A 229 -4.35 -17.42 -17.35
C THR A 229 -3.71 -16.92 -18.63
N SER A 230 -4.33 -15.94 -19.30
CA SER A 230 -3.86 -15.39 -20.58
C SER A 230 -2.46 -14.80 -20.49
N PHE A 231 -2.07 -14.27 -19.32
CA PHE A 231 -0.73 -13.70 -19.10
C PHE A 231 0.40 -14.74 -19.24
N LEU A 232 0.11 -16.03 -19.02
CA LEU A 232 1.09 -17.12 -19.12
C LEU A 232 1.52 -17.40 -20.57
N PHE A 233 0.69 -17.02 -21.55
CA PHE A 233 0.93 -17.29 -22.97
C PHE A 233 1.58 -16.12 -23.72
N TYR A 234 2.01 -15.06 -23.02
CA TYR A 234 2.75 -13.96 -23.63
C TYR A 234 4.16 -14.37 -24.04
N SER A 235 4.75 -13.62 -24.99
CA SER A 235 6.10 -13.88 -25.51
C SER A 235 7.16 -13.81 -24.41
N LEU A 236 8.23 -14.60 -24.58
CA LEU A 236 9.37 -14.59 -23.67
C LEU A 236 9.99 -13.19 -23.56
N ASP A 237 9.99 -12.41 -24.64
CA ASP A 237 10.50 -11.04 -24.67
C ASP A 237 9.75 -10.12 -23.70
N HIS A 238 8.46 -10.37 -23.48
CA HIS A 238 7.66 -9.61 -22.53
C HIS A 238 8.06 -9.91 -21.08
N TRP A 239 8.24 -11.20 -20.74
CA TRP A 239 8.76 -11.61 -19.42
C TRP A 239 10.16 -11.03 -19.19
N LEU A 240 11.07 -11.19 -20.16
CA LEU A 240 12.44 -10.65 -20.07
C LEU A 240 12.49 -9.12 -19.93
N ALA A 241 11.52 -8.41 -20.51
CA ALA A 241 11.42 -6.95 -20.36
C ALA A 241 11.03 -6.50 -18.95
N LEU A 242 10.24 -7.31 -18.23
CA LEU A 242 9.77 -7.03 -16.85
C LEU A 242 10.74 -7.54 -15.78
N LEU A 243 11.51 -8.57 -16.10
CA LEU A 243 12.41 -9.26 -15.18
C LEU A 243 13.35 -8.33 -14.37
N PRO A 244 14.00 -7.29 -14.95
CA PRO A 244 14.85 -6.37 -14.18
C PRO A 244 14.06 -5.61 -13.11
N SER A 245 12.86 -5.14 -13.45
CA SER A 245 11.96 -4.47 -12.51
C SER A 245 11.47 -5.44 -11.43
N ALA A 246 11.07 -6.66 -11.81
CA ALA A 246 10.67 -7.70 -10.85
C ALA A 246 11.78 -8.04 -9.86
N ALA A 247 13.01 -8.19 -10.34
CA ALA A 247 14.17 -8.47 -9.48
C ALA A 247 14.41 -7.34 -8.48
N PHE A 248 14.35 -6.08 -8.93
CA PHE A 248 14.53 -4.94 -8.04
C PHE A 248 13.41 -4.84 -7.00
N ILE A 249 12.15 -5.02 -7.41
CA ILE A 249 10.99 -5.04 -6.51
C ILE A 249 11.12 -6.17 -5.48
N ALA A 250 11.49 -7.38 -5.90
CA ALA A 250 11.66 -8.52 -5.02
C ALA A 250 12.75 -8.27 -3.95
N ILE A 251 13.90 -7.73 -4.36
CA ILE A 251 14.99 -7.39 -3.43
C ILE A 251 14.54 -6.34 -2.41
N ILE A 252 13.86 -5.28 -2.84
CA ILE A 252 13.37 -4.24 -1.93
C ILE A 252 12.32 -4.79 -0.98
N ALA A 253 11.34 -5.57 -1.48
CA ALA A 253 10.31 -6.20 -0.66
C ALA A 253 10.91 -7.14 0.40
N TYR A 254 11.97 -7.87 0.03
CA TYR A 254 12.71 -8.72 0.95
C TYR A 254 13.42 -7.91 2.03
N VAL A 255 14.20 -6.88 1.67
CA VAL A 255 14.89 -6.00 2.64
C VAL A 255 13.92 -5.32 3.58
N GLU A 256 12.78 -4.83 3.07
CA GLU A 256 11.74 -4.19 3.86
C GLU A 256 11.13 -5.16 4.89
N SER A 257 10.74 -6.37 4.45
CA SER A 257 10.16 -7.38 5.32
C SER A 257 11.11 -7.75 6.48
N ILE A 258 12.40 -7.84 6.17
CA ILE A 258 13.45 -8.12 7.15
C ILE A 258 13.67 -6.94 8.09
N ALA A 259 13.70 -5.71 7.58
CA ALA A 259 13.84 -4.52 8.41
C ALA A 259 12.72 -4.45 9.46
N ILE A 260 11.47 -4.71 9.04
CA ILE A 260 10.31 -4.75 9.93
C ILE A 260 10.42 -5.91 10.93
N ALA A 261 10.81 -7.10 10.46
CA ALA A 261 10.99 -8.27 11.32
C ALA A 261 12.06 -8.03 12.40
N LEU A 262 13.22 -7.45 12.05
CA LEU A 262 14.30 -7.16 13.00
C LEU A 262 13.92 -6.06 13.99
N VAL A 263 13.25 -4.99 13.52
CA VAL A 263 12.78 -3.93 14.41
C VAL A 263 11.75 -4.47 15.41
N THR A 264 10.83 -5.31 14.96
CA THR A 264 9.80 -5.91 15.83
C THR A 264 10.37 -6.95 16.78
N ALA A 265 11.34 -7.77 16.35
CA ALA A 265 12.07 -8.71 17.18
C ALA A 265 12.87 -7.97 18.28
N ASN A 266 13.58 -6.90 17.94
CA ASN A 266 14.32 -6.07 18.90
C ASN A 266 13.39 -5.39 19.93
N MET A 267 12.18 -4.96 19.53
CA MET A 267 11.21 -4.40 20.48
C MET A 267 10.65 -5.45 21.48
N ARG A 268 10.83 -6.74 21.20
CA ARG A 268 10.28 -7.85 21.98
C ARG A 268 11.34 -8.73 22.63
N ASP A 269 12.62 -8.42 22.45
CA ASP A 269 13.74 -9.28 22.84
C ASP A 269 13.63 -10.72 22.26
N GLU A 270 13.08 -10.85 21.05
CA GLU A 270 12.93 -12.11 20.32
C GLU A 270 14.04 -12.27 19.24
N LYS A 271 14.31 -13.50 18.80
CA LYS A 271 15.33 -13.82 17.77
C LYS A 271 14.80 -13.80 16.35
#